data_AF-A0A2E3XV47-F1
#
_entry.id   AF-A0A2E3XV47-F1
#
_cell.length_a   1.000
_cell.length_b   1.000
_cell.length_c   1.000
_cell.angle_alpha   90.00
_cell.angle_beta   90.00
_cell.angle_gamma   90.00
#
_symmetry.space_group_name_H-M   'P 1'
#
loop_
_entity.id
_entity.type
_entity.pdbx_description
1 polymer ?
#
loop_
_entity_poly.entity_id
_entity_poly.type
_entity_poly.pdbx_seq_one_letter_code
_entity_poly.pdbx_strand_id
1 'polypeptide(L)'
;MQSRYRRKKPTTIQLTSLLDLLFVMVFVSLLQQKAPPAPAPVKKTKPAAPKVAAKPKAKPVAPPKKVVSTIEATFNFYGTAKNPNLPTGKYLMRGDYNSKTRELKLGGIGWIDRPKNYDMVPLSGKIGPSGKTFTGRIEFQSCKQFTLQRTTNSGEREISGDWKGVYECGQGATGLTLTIL
;
A
#
# COMPACT_ATOMS: atom_id res chain seq x y z
N MET A 1 0.29 -59.64 54.85
CA MET A 1 0.92 -58.41 55.35
C MET A 1 1.54 -57.65 54.18
N GLN A 2 1.45 -56.31 54.23
CA GLN A 2 2.26 -55.29 53.52
C GLN A 2 1.78 -54.68 52.17
N SER A 3 1.09 -53.54 52.37
CA SER A 3 1.30 -52.20 51.78
C SER A 3 1.13 -51.98 50.26
N ARG A 4 -0.04 -51.41 49.91
CA ARG A 4 -0.31 -50.76 48.62
C ARG A 4 0.24 -49.33 48.63
N TYR A 5 1.33 -49.07 47.90
CA TYR A 5 1.79 -47.71 47.63
C TYR A 5 1.03 -47.12 46.43
N ARG A 6 0.09 -46.20 46.67
CA ARG A 6 -0.56 -45.41 45.59
C ARG A 6 0.38 -44.30 45.14
N ARG A 7 0.93 -44.41 43.92
CA ARG A 7 1.59 -43.27 43.25
C ARG A 7 0.52 -42.27 42.78
N LYS A 8 0.56 -41.02 43.27
CA LYS A 8 -0.22 -39.90 42.71
C LYS A 8 0.39 -39.49 41.37
N LYS A 9 -0.41 -39.41 40.31
CA LYS A 9 0.00 -38.87 39.00
C LYS A 9 0.07 -37.33 39.08
N PRO A 10 1.06 -36.69 38.45
CA PRO A 10 1.14 -35.23 38.38
C PRO A 10 0.04 -34.69 37.45
N THR A 11 -0.61 -33.62 37.88
CA THR A 11 -1.63 -32.90 37.12
C THR A 11 -0.93 -32.03 36.07
N THR A 12 -0.88 -32.49 34.82
CA THR A 12 -0.41 -31.68 33.70
C THR A 12 -1.45 -30.58 33.43
N ILE A 13 -1.17 -29.35 33.84
CA ILE A 13 -1.96 -28.19 33.43
C ILE A 13 -1.78 -28.07 31.91
N GLN A 14 -2.87 -28.28 31.18
CA GLN A 14 -2.89 -28.22 29.72
C GLN A 14 -2.57 -26.77 29.30
N LEU A 15 -1.41 -26.56 28.65
CA LEU A 15 -0.95 -25.25 28.15
C LEU A 15 -1.94 -24.56 27.20
N THR A 16 -2.90 -25.31 26.64
CA THR A 16 -4.01 -24.79 25.83
C THR A 16 -4.91 -23.84 26.63
N SER A 17 -5.17 -24.16 27.90
CA SER A 17 -6.06 -23.36 28.75
C SER A 17 -5.46 -22.02 29.15
N LEU A 18 -4.14 -21.92 29.25
CA LEU A 18 -3.43 -20.67 29.55
C LEU A 18 -3.35 -19.75 28.34
N LEU A 19 -3.16 -20.33 27.15
CA LEU A 19 -3.14 -19.58 25.89
C LEU A 19 -4.52 -19.00 25.57
N ASP A 20 -5.58 -19.79 25.73
CA ASP A 20 -6.97 -19.32 25.56
C ASP A 20 -7.33 -18.19 26.54
N LEU A 21 -6.89 -18.29 27.79
CA LEU A 21 -7.15 -17.25 28.80
C LEU A 21 -6.39 -15.94 28.49
N LEU A 22 -5.16 -16.05 27.97
CA LEU A 22 -4.40 -14.92 27.43
C LEU A 22 -5.11 -14.29 26.22
N PHE A 23 -5.59 -15.10 25.27
CA PHE A 23 -6.34 -14.59 24.13
C PHE A 23 -7.61 -13.85 24.57
N VAL A 24 -8.40 -14.39 25.50
CA VAL A 24 -9.60 -13.73 26.02
C VAL A 24 -9.27 -12.39 26.68
N MET A 25 -8.21 -12.30 27.49
CA MET A 25 -7.83 -11.03 28.12
C MET A 25 -7.34 -9.99 27.11
N VAL A 26 -6.59 -10.39 26.08
CA VAL A 26 -6.15 -9.48 25.01
C VAL A 26 -7.34 -8.97 24.20
N PHE A 27 -8.29 -9.84 23.85
CA PHE A 27 -9.49 -9.43 23.11
C PHE A 27 -10.39 -8.49 23.91
N VAL A 28 -10.60 -8.75 25.21
CA VAL A 28 -11.37 -7.84 26.08
C VAL A 28 -10.69 -6.48 26.21
N SER A 29 -9.35 -6.44 26.32
CA SER A 29 -8.59 -5.19 26.41
C SER A 29 -8.61 -4.38 25.11
N LEU A 30 -8.61 -5.04 23.94
CA LEU A 30 -8.72 -4.37 22.64
C LEU A 30 -10.14 -3.80 22.38
N LEU A 31 -11.20 -4.48 22.84
CA LEU A 31 -12.57 -3.98 22.73
C LEU A 31 -12.85 -2.75 23.61
N GLN A 32 -12.05 -2.52 24.65
CA GLN A 32 -12.18 -1.34 25.52
C GLN A 32 -11.48 -0.08 24.97
N GLN A 33 -10.77 -0.15 23.85
CA GLN A 33 -10.16 1.01 23.19
C GLN A 33 -11.19 1.82 22.38
N LYS A 34 -12.23 2.31 23.06
CA LYS A 34 -13.16 3.29 22.50
C LYS A 34 -12.47 4.66 22.51
N ALA A 35 -12.08 5.12 21.33
CA ALA A 35 -11.53 6.46 21.14
C ALA A 35 -12.50 7.53 21.70
N PRO A 36 -12.00 8.58 22.38
CA PRO A 36 -12.83 9.69 22.81
C PRO A 36 -13.47 10.39 21.60
N PRO A 37 -14.74 10.82 21.68
CA PRO A 37 -15.33 11.63 20.63
C PRO A 37 -14.62 12.99 20.56
N ALA A 38 -14.17 13.36 19.37
CA ALA A 38 -13.62 14.69 19.10
C ALA A 38 -14.68 15.77 19.45
N PRO A 39 -14.28 16.88 20.09
CA PRO A 39 -15.21 17.96 20.38
C PRO A 39 -15.72 18.62 19.08
N ALA A 40 -17.04 18.79 19.01
CA ALA A 40 -17.72 19.46 17.91
C ALA A 40 -17.26 20.94 17.77
N PRO A 41 -17.22 21.50 16.54
CA PRO A 41 -16.88 22.90 16.34
C PRO A 41 -18.01 23.81 16.82
N VAL A 42 -17.71 24.63 17.82
CA VAL A 42 -18.61 25.68 18.34
C VAL A 42 -18.80 26.77 17.28
N LYS A 43 -20.04 26.96 16.84
CA LYS A 43 -20.49 28.16 16.11
C LYS A 43 -20.24 29.39 16.98
N LYS A 44 -19.33 30.27 16.57
CA LYS A 44 -19.25 31.64 17.08
C LYS A 44 -19.84 32.61 16.07
N THR A 45 -20.84 33.32 16.58
CA THR A 45 -21.63 34.37 15.97
C THR A 45 -20.78 35.59 15.58
N LYS A 46 -21.19 36.19 14.47
CA LYS A 46 -20.70 37.43 13.85
C LYS A 46 -20.94 38.64 14.77
N PRO A 47 -20.00 39.61 14.82
CA PRO A 47 -20.41 41.02 14.84
C PRO A 47 -20.00 41.78 13.58
N ALA A 48 -20.77 42.83 13.30
CA ALA A 48 -20.78 43.63 12.09
C ALA A 48 -19.52 44.46 11.83
N ALA A 49 -19.34 44.79 10.55
CA ALA A 49 -18.24 45.56 9.99
C ALA A 49 -18.23 47.05 10.38
N PRO A 50 -17.07 47.70 10.23
CA PRO A 50 -17.01 49.02 9.62
C PRO A 50 -16.33 48.99 8.24
N LYS A 51 -16.98 49.64 7.26
CA LYS A 51 -16.45 49.95 5.92
C LYS A 51 -15.27 50.92 6.01
N VAL A 52 -14.12 50.64 5.41
CA VAL A 52 -13.25 51.67 4.78
C VAL A 52 -12.38 51.07 3.65
N ALA A 53 -12.40 51.78 2.51
CA ALA A 53 -11.45 51.81 1.39
C ALA A 53 -11.25 50.58 0.50
N ALA A 54 -11.70 50.74 -0.74
CA ALA A 54 -11.36 49.92 -1.90
C ALA A 54 -9.83 49.85 -2.10
N LYS A 55 -9.28 48.63 -2.04
CA LYS A 55 -7.94 48.29 -2.55
C LYS A 55 -8.05 47.60 -3.93
N PRO A 56 -7.03 47.73 -4.80
CA PRO A 56 -7.14 47.49 -6.23
C PRO A 56 -7.44 46.03 -6.57
N LYS A 57 -8.22 45.81 -7.64
CA LYS A 57 -8.60 44.50 -8.19
C LYS A 57 -7.36 43.58 -8.32
N ALA A 58 -7.26 42.58 -7.44
CA ALA A 58 -6.32 41.48 -7.61
C ALA A 58 -6.71 40.68 -8.87
N LYS A 59 -5.74 40.48 -9.76
CA LYS A 59 -5.86 39.57 -10.92
C LYS A 59 -6.30 38.18 -10.43
N PRO A 60 -7.10 37.41 -11.19
CA PRO A 60 -7.48 36.05 -10.81
C PRO A 60 -6.22 35.19 -10.62
N VAL A 61 -5.96 34.77 -9.39
CA VAL A 61 -4.90 33.79 -9.09
C VAL A 61 -5.39 32.46 -9.65
N ALA A 62 -4.66 31.91 -10.61
CA ALA A 62 -4.96 30.61 -11.21
C ALA A 62 -5.13 29.54 -10.09
N PRO A 63 -6.08 28.59 -10.24
CA PRO A 63 -6.28 27.53 -9.25
C PRO A 63 -4.95 26.79 -8.98
N PRO A 64 -4.68 26.39 -7.72
CA PRO A 64 -3.47 25.63 -7.40
C PRO A 64 -3.42 24.34 -8.23
N LYS A 65 -2.29 24.11 -8.92
CA LYS A 65 -2.03 22.88 -9.69
C LYS A 65 -2.30 21.66 -8.82
N LYS A 66 -3.10 20.70 -9.32
CA LYS A 66 -3.49 19.48 -8.60
C LYS A 66 -2.22 18.68 -8.23
N VAL A 67 -1.95 18.55 -6.93
CA VAL A 67 -0.74 17.86 -6.42
C VAL A 67 -0.87 16.34 -6.49
N VAL A 68 -2.09 15.82 -6.41
CA VAL A 68 -2.38 14.39 -6.48
C VAL A 68 -3.22 14.09 -7.71
N SER A 69 -2.75 13.16 -8.53
CA SER A 69 -3.39 12.76 -9.78
C SER A 69 -3.68 11.26 -9.80
N THR A 70 -4.84 10.88 -10.33
CA THR A 70 -5.20 9.48 -10.54
C THR A 70 -4.41 8.93 -11.72
N ILE A 71 -3.83 7.75 -11.52
CA ILE A 71 -2.99 7.06 -12.49
C ILE A 71 -3.63 5.72 -12.83
N GLU A 72 -3.60 5.39 -14.11
CA GLU A 72 -3.90 4.05 -14.62
C GLU A 72 -2.62 3.44 -15.19
N ALA A 73 -2.46 2.14 -15.03
CA ALA A 73 -1.28 1.44 -15.50
C ALA A 73 -1.59 -0.03 -15.81
N THR A 74 -0.70 -0.68 -16.54
CA THR A 74 -0.69 -2.13 -16.71
C THR A 74 0.53 -2.70 -16.01
N PHE A 75 0.32 -3.73 -15.18
CA PHE A 75 1.37 -4.52 -14.54
C PHE A 75 1.54 -5.82 -15.32
N ASN A 76 2.72 -6.05 -15.88
CA ASN A 76 3.08 -7.26 -16.59
C ASN A 76 4.26 -7.95 -15.88
N PHE A 77 4.02 -9.14 -15.33
CA PHE A 77 5.05 -9.96 -14.70
C PHE A 77 5.44 -11.15 -15.56
N TYR A 78 6.70 -11.56 -15.48
CA TYR A 78 7.25 -12.64 -16.29
C TYR A 78 8.49 -13.27 -15.65
N GLY A 79 8.83 -14.48 -16.08
CA GLY A 79 10.03 -15.18 -15.65
C GLY A 79 11.31 -14.45 -16.05
N THR A 80 12.33 -14.55 -15.19
CA THR A 80 13.67 -14.00 -15.46
C THR A 80 14.63 -15.12 -15.81
N ALA A 81 15.85 -14.81 -16.28
CA ALA A 81 16.89 -15.83 -16.45
C ALA A 81 17.18 -16.63 -15.15
N LYS A 82 16.97 -16.01 -13.98
CA LYS A 82 17.13 -16.66 -12.66
C LYS A 82 15.90 -17.43 -12.20
N ASN A 83 14.75 -17.23 -12.85
CA ASN A 83 13.48 -17.90 -12.55
C ASN A 83 12.66 -18.08 -13.84
N PRO A 84 13.13 -18.91 -14.79
CA PRO A 84 12.59 -18.95 -16.15
C PRO A 84 11.22 -19.61 -16.25
N ASN A 85 10.87 -20.47 -15.28
CA ASN A 85 9.62 -21.22 -15.28
C ASN A 85 8.43 -20.45 -14.68
N LEU A 86 8.66 -19.22 -14.21
CA LEU A 86 7.61 -18.39 -13.65
C LEU A 86 6.63 -17.96 -14.78
N PRO A 87 5.32 -18.27 -14.64
CA PRO A 87 4.29 -17.88 -15.59
C PRO A 87 4.26 -16.38 -15.86
N THR A 88 3.84 -16.00 -17.07
CA THR A 88 3.61 -14.60 -17.43
C THR A 88 2.16 -14.23 -17.16
N GLY A 89 1.92 -13.06 -16.59
CA GLY A 89 0.56 -12.55 -16.36
C GLY A 89 0.51 -11.03 -16.41
N LYS A 90 -0.70 -10.51 -16.60
CA LYS A 90 -0.92 -9.08 -16.86
C LYS A 90 -2.24 -8.62 -16.26
N TYR A 91 -2.23 -7.45 -15.61
CA TYR A 91 -3.44 -6.87 -15.03
C TYR A 91 -3.41 -5.33 -15.03
N LEU A 92 -4.60 -4.75 -15.01
CA LEU A 92 -4.83 -3.32 -14.88
C LEU A 92 -4.62 -2.89 -13.45
N MET A 93 -4.02 -1.71 -13.29
CA MET A 93 -3.83 -1.03 -12.02
C MET A 93 -4.43 0.36 -12.06
N ARG A 94 -4.85 0.84 -10.89
CA ARG A 94 -5.23 2.23 -10.65
C ARG A 94 -4.75 2.71 -9.29
N GLY A 95 -4.47 3.99 -9.17
CA GLY A 95 -4.19 4.61 -7.89
C GLY A 95 -3.78 6.06 -8.05
N ASP A 96 -2.88 6.54 -7.19
CA ASP A 96 -2.57 7.96 -7.04
C ASP A 96 -1.07 8.23 -7.12
N TYR A 97 -0.74 9.30 -7.83
CA TYR A 97 0.58 9.90 -7.85
C TYR A 97 0.55 11.29 -7.21
N ASN A 98 1.42 11.50 -6.23
CA ASN A 98 1.66 12.80 -5.62
C ASN A 98 2.91 13.43 -6.22
N SER A 99 2.76 14.47 -7.05
CA SER A 99 3.89 15.12 -7.74
C SER A 99 4.85 15.86 -6.79
N LYS A 100 4.37 16.26 -5.59
CA LYS A 100 5.20 16.93 -4.58
C LYS A 100 6.10 15.94 -3.83
N THR A 101 5.57 14.78 -3.43
CA THR A 101 6.33 13.76 -2.70
C THR A 101 6.98 12.72 -3.63
N ARG A 102 6.57 12.71 -4.90
CA ARG A 102 6.86 11.69 -5.92
C ARG A 102 6.42 10.28 -5.53
N GLU A 103 5.48 10.18 -4.60
CA GLU A 103 4.93 8.89 -4.18
C GLU A 103 3.88 8.42 -5.18
N LEU A 104 4.01 7.16 -5.57
CA LEU A 104 3.06 6.46 -6.43
C LEU A 104 2.55 5.23 -5.68
N LYS A 105 1.23 5.07 -5.62
CA LYS A 105 0.55 3.91 -5.06
C LYS A 105 -0.40 3.37 -6.11
N LEU A 106 -0.31 2.07 -6.42
CA LEU A 106 -1.14 1.42 -7.43
C LEU A 106 -1.69 0.10 -6.86
N GLY A 107 -2.99 -0.13 -7.05
CA GLY A 107 -3.67 -1.38 -6.74
C GLY A 107 -4.23 -2.03 -8.01
N GLY A 108 -4.22 -3.36 -8.06
CA GLY A 108 -4.82 -4.12 -9.16
C GLY A 108 -6.35 -3.96 -9.19
N ILE A 109 -6.91 -3.74 -10.37
CA ILE A 109 -8.37 -3.54 -10.57
C ILE A 109 -9.00 -4.53 -11.55
N GLY A 110 -8.22 -5.31 -12.28
CA GLY A 110 -8.76 -6.30 -13.21
C GLY A 110 -7.67 -7.06 -13.95
N TRP A 111 -7.86 -8.37 -14.11
CA TRP A 111 -6.96 -9.19 -14.90
C TRP A 111 -7.13 -8.92 -16.39
N ILE A 112 -6.01 -8.89 -17.12
CA ILE A 112 -5.98 -8.99 -18.57
C ILE A 112 -5.65 -10.44 -18.94
N ASP A 113 -4.54 -10.95 -18.39
CA ASP A 113 -4.06 -12.31 -18.57
C ASP A 113 -3.73 -12.91 -17.20
N ARG A 114 -4.57 -13.85 -16.71
CA ARG A 114 -4.40 -14.46 -15.38
C ARG A 114 -3.86 -15.89 -15.48
N PRO A 115 -2.64 -16.16 -14.97
CA PRO A 115 -2.19 -17.53 -14.73
C PRO A 115 -2.98 -18.21 -13.62
N LYS A 116 -3.11 -19.54 -13.71
CA LYS A 116 -3.77 -20.33 -12.67
C LYS A 116 -3.07 -20.13 -11.32
N ASN A 117 -3.86 -19.86 -10.28
CA ASN A 117 -3.40 -19.66 -8.89
C ASN A 117 -2.53 -18.40 -8.65
N TYR A 118 -2.69 -17.36 -9.48
CA TYR A 118 -2.04 -16.06 -9.25
C TYR A 118 -3.05 -15.00 -8.81
N ASP A 119 -2.60 -14.09 -7.95
CA ASP A 119 -3.37 -12.92 -7.49
C ASP A 119 -2.68 -11.61 -7.87
N MET A 120 -3.47 -10.53 -7.93
CA MET A 120 -2.96 -9.19 -8.17
C MET A 120 -2.35 -8.65 -6.89
N VAL A 121 -1.18 -8.02 -7.00
CA VAL A 121 -0.49 -7.42 -5.85
C VAL A 121 -0.43 -5.90 -6.01
N PRO A 122 -0.68 -5.13 -4.95
CA PRO A 122 -0.45 -3.70 -5.00
C PRO A 122 1.05 -3.41 -4.99
N LEU A 123 1.43 -2.23 -5.46
CA LEU A 123 2.79 -1.72 -5.32
C LEU A 123 2.76 -0.27 -4.88
N SER A 124 3.74 0.12 -4.08
CA SER A 124 3.94 1.51 -3.70
C SER A 124 5.42 1.88 -3.69
N GLY A 125 5.72 3.15 -3.96
CA GLY A 125 7.10 3.60 -3.96
C GLY A 125 7.26 5.07 -4.32
N LYS A 126 8.48 5.46 -4.68
CA LYS A 126 8.84 6.82 -5.09
C LYS A 126 9.52 6.84 -6.45
N ILE A 127 9.10 7.78 -7.28
CA ILE A 127 9.83 8.14 -8.48
C ILE A 127 11.07 8.96 -8.08
N GLY A 128 12.22 8.55 -8.58
CA GLY A 128 13.49 9.22 -8.31
C GLY A 128 13.48 10.67 -8.82
N PRO A 129 14.34 11.55 -8.27
CA PRO A 129 14.37 12.98 -8.64
C PRO A 129 14.57 13.24 -10.14
N SER A 130 15.26 12.35 -10.84
CA SER A 130 15.49 12.43 -12.28
C SER A 130 14.31 11.97 -13.14
N GLY A 131 13.27 11.38 -12.53
CA GLY A 131 12.15 10.79 -13.27
C GLY A 131 12.50 9.53 -14.05
N LYS A 132 13.67 8.92 -13.80
CA LYS A 132 14.18 7.74 -14.52
C LYS A 132 14.10 6.43 -13.73
N THR A 133 14.00 6.52 -12.41
CA THR A 133 13.94 5.35 -11.52
C THR A 133 12.64 5.34 -10.74
N PHE A 134 12.09 4.16 -10.51
CA PHE A 134 10.96 3.95 -9.61
C PHE A 134 11.32 2.82 -8.65
N THR A 135 11.45 3.15 -7.37
CA THR A 135 11.79 2.17 -6.33
C THR A 135 10.71 2.13 -5.26
N GLY A 136 10.47 0.95 -4.72
CA GLY A 136 9.35 0.74 -3.83
C GLY A 136 9.25 -0.68 -3.33
N ARG A 137 8.06 -1.09 -2.91
CA ARG A 137 7.74 -2.44 -2.46
C ARG A 137 6.48 -2.95 -3.14
N ILE A 138 6.45 -4.25 -3.37
CA ILE A 138 5.21 -4.97 -3.62
C ILE A 138 4.53 -5.16 -2.26
N GLU A 139 3.29 -4.70 -2.14
CA GLU A 139 2.51 -4.69 -0.90
C GLU A 139 1.84 -6.05 -0.66
N PHE A 140 2.65 -7.09 -0.55
CA PHE A 140 2.21 -8.46 -0.32
C PHE A 140 3.18 -9.21 0.59
N GLN A 141 2.67 -10.22 1.29
CA GLN A 141 3.49 -11.05 2.19
C GLN A 141 4.63 -11.71 1.40
N SER A 142 5.80 -11.85 2.03
CA SER A 142 7.03 -12.42 1.44
C SER A 142 7.66 -11.62 0.28
N CYS A 143 7.05 -10.54 -0.18
CA CYS A 143 7.62 -9.67 -1.19
C CYS A 143 8.58 -8.64 -0.62
N LYS A 144 9.58 -8.29 -1.41
CA LYS A 144 10.61 -7.31 -1.10
C LYS A 144 10.46 -6.06 -1.97
N GLN A 145 11.55 -5.32 -2.07
CA GLN A 145 11.64 -4.11 -2.87
C GLN A 145 11.63 -4.45 -4.36
N PHE A 146 11.12 -3.53 -5.16
CA PHE A 146 11.30 -3.52 -6.60
C PHE A 146 12.17 -2.33 -6.99
N THR A 147 12.82 -2.44 -8.15
CA THR A 147 13.49 -1.31 -8.80
C THR A 147 13.17 -1.36 -10.29
N LEU A 148 12.55 -0.31 -10.81
CA LEU A 148 12.26 -0.14 -12.22
C LEU A 148 13.04 1.04 -12.80
N GLN A 149 13.46 0.88 -14.04
CA GLN A 149 14.07 1.90 -14.87
C GLN A 149 13.07 2.30 -15.96
N ARG A 150 12.91 3.61 -16.17
CA ARG A 150 12.07 4.12 -17.26
C ARG A 150 12.75 3.83 -18.59
N THR A 151 12.10 3.06 -19.44
CA THR A 151 12.59 2.73 -20.79
C THR A 151 11.97 3.63 -21.86
N THR A 152 10.75 4.10 -21.62
CA THR A 152 10.02 4.96 -22.56
C THR A 152 9.35 6.11 -21.81
N ASN A 153 9.29 7.30 -22.41
CA ASN A 153 8.50 8.41 -21.92
C ASN A 153 7.46 8.78 -23.00
N SER A 154 6.16 8.70 -22.66
CA SER A 154 5.07 9.06 -23.57
C SER A 154 4.62 10.53 -23.46
N GLY A 155 5.06 11.27 -22.44
CA GLY A 155 4.82 12.71 -22.30
C GLY A 155 3.42 13.15 -21.88
N GLU A 156 2.42 12.26 -21.83
CA GLU A 156 1.04 12.61 -21.44
C GLU A 156 0.92 13.06 -19.98
N ARG A 157 1.67 12.41 -19.09
CA ARG A 157 1.87 12.81 -17.69
C ARG A 157 3.35 12.70 -17.35
N GLU A 158 3.76 13.36 -16.27
CA GLU A 158 5.16 13.40 -15.79
C GLU A 158 5.81 12.01 -15.70
N ILE A 159 5.03 11.00 -15.32
CA ILE A 159 5.47 9.63 -15.08
C ILE A 159 5.01 8.62 -16.15
N SER A 160 4.29 9.04 -17.19
CA SER A 160 3.74 8.14 -18.22
C SER A 160 4.81 7.48 -19.08
N GLY A 161 4.58 6.22 -19.47
CA GLY A 161 5.49 5.42 -20.27
C GLY A 161 5.84 4.09 -19.63
N ASP A 162 6.87 3.44 -20.16
CA ASP A 162 7.26 2.09 -19.77
C ASP A 162 8.38 2.10 -18.73
N TRP A 163 8.23 1.24 -17.73
CA TRP A 163 9.16 1.04 -16.65
C TRP A 163 9.48 -0.44 -16.52
N LYS A 164 10.76 -0.81 -16.59
CA LYS A 164 11.19 -2.21 -16.57
C LYS A 164 12.17 -2.49 -15.44
N GLY A 165 12.04 -3.66 -14.84
CA GLY A 165 12.97 -4.11 -13.81
C GLY A 165 12.55 -5.42 -13.19
N VAL A 166 12.91 -5.59 -11.92
CA VAL A 166 12.74 -6.85 -11.18
C VAL A 166 12.24 -6.54 -9.78
N TYR A 167 11.44 -7.47 -9.24
CA TYR A 167 11.11 -7.55 -7.83
C TYR A 167 11.35 -8.97 -7.32
N GLU A 168 11.53 -9.11 -6.01
CA GLU A 168 11.67 -10.42 -5.35
C GLU A 168 10.46 -10.70 -4.47
N CYS A 169 9.92 -11.90 -4.57
CA CYS A 169 8.90 -12.43 -3.66
C CYS A 169 9.25 -13.87 -3.27
N GLY A 170 8.39 -14.56 -2.50
CA GLY A 170 8.62 -15.94 -2.05
C GLY A 170 8.90 -16.92 -3.19
N GLN A 171 8.36 -16.67 -4.39
CA GLN A 171 8.63 -17.46 -5.60
C GLN A 171 9.95 -17.14 -6.32
N GLY A 172 10.74 -16.18 -5.81
CA GLY A 172 12.01 -15.75 -6.40
C GLY A 172 11.94 -14.47 -7.25
N ALA A 173 13.00 -14.20 -7.99
CA ALA A 173 13.15 -13.02 -8.83
C ALA A 173 12.13 -13.02 -9.98
N THR A 174 11.32 -11.97 -10.06
CA THR A 174 10.23 -11.82 -11.03
C THR A 174 10.44 -10.55 -11.84
N GLY A 175 10.40 -10.66 -13.16
CA GLY A 175 10.48 -9.53 -14.07
C GLY A 175 9.20 -8.71 -14.01
N LEU A 176 9.32 -7.39 -14.14
CA LEU A 176 8.19 -6.47 -14.15
C LEU A 176 8.37 -5.44 -15.26
N THR A 177 7.35 -5.35 -16.13
CA THR A 177 7.10 -4.18 -16.97
C THR A 177 5.83 -3.49 -16.46
N LEU A 178 5.97 -2.23 -16.04
CA LEU A 178 4.87 -1.36 -15.66
C LEU A 178 4.71 -0.30 -16.74
N THR A 179 3.54 -0.25 -17.39
CA THR A 179 3.21 0.77 -18.38
C THR A 179 2.22 1.73 -17.76
N ILE A 180 2.61 3.00 -17.60
CA ILE A 180 1.79 4.05 -17.01
C ILE A 180 1.16 4.88 -18.14
N LEU A 181 -0.16 5.07 -18.08
CA LEU A 181 -0.95 5.82 -19.06
C LEU A 181 -0.98 7.32 -18.72
#